data_AF-A0A1I3HBX8-F1
#
_entry.id   AF-A0A1I3HBX8-F1
#
_cell.length_a   1.000
_cell.length_b   1.000
_cell.length_c   1.000
_cell.angle_alpha   90.00
_cell.angle_beta   90.00
_cell.angle_gamma   90.00
#
_symmetry.space_group_name_H-M   'P 1'
#
loop_
_entity.id
_entity.type
_entity.pdbx_description
1 polymer ?
#
loop_
_entity_poly.entity_id
_entity_poly.type
_entity_poly.pdbx_seq_one_letter_code
_entity_poly.pdbx_strand_id
1 'polypeptide(L)'
;MGANEKKENSISINKLLTQALFKQYPLMILGNLTKNTYSFLTYKDFTSTKCDVAGTFDELIESGATTMHEMDRELFKNTFSRENLMHEYEMGKEKVEIRVIQEGDDGVLRRVEIVDYFVTDDDSDDVLVVSLNRNM
;
A
#
# COMPACT_ATOMS: atom_id res chain seq x y z
N MET A 1 -35.58 26.45 31.80
CA MET A 1 -36.23 25.70 30.71
C MET A 1 -35.19 25.52 29.62
N GLY A 2 -34.79 24.27 29.37
CA GLY A 2 -33.58 23.92 28.62
C GLY A 2 -33.66 24.22 27.13
N ALA A 3 -32.63 24.87 26.61
CA ALA A 3 -32.30 24.87 25.20
C ALA A 3 -31.83 23.45 24.84
N ASN A 4 -32.66 22.73 24.09
CA ASN A 4 -32.30 21.44 23.53
C ASN A 4 -31.43 21.70 22.31
N GLU A 5 -30.11 21.82 22.52
CA GLU A 5 -29.13 21.88 21.44
C GLU A 5 -29.21 20.60 20.63
N LYS A 6 -29.73 20.72 19.40
CA LYS A 6 -29.60 19.69 18.37
C LYS A 6 -28.12 19.47 18.11
N LYS A 7 -27.57 18.37 18.61
CA LYS A 7 -26.30 17.82 18.12
C LYS A 7 -26.48 17.45 16.65
N GLU A 8 -26.05 18.33 15.76
CA GLU A 8 -25.80 17.96 14.36
C GLU A 8 -24.67 16.93 14.35
N ASN A 9 -25.04 15.68 14.07
CA ASN A 9 -24.11 14.58 13.92
C ASN A 9 -23.49 14.70 12.53
N SER A 10 -22.50 15.59 12.35
CA SER A 10 -21.82 15.76 11.06
C SER A 10 -21.06 14.48 10.71
N ILE A 11 -21.44 13.83 9.62
CA ILE A 11 -20.73 12.66 9.10
C ILE A 11 -19.34 13.11 8.62
N SER A 12 -18.28 12.51 9.17
CA SER A 12 -16.92 12.70 8.65
C SER A 12 -16.73 11.86 7.39
N ILE A 13 -16.74 12.51 6.23
CA ILE A 13 -16.55 11.86 4.92
C ILE A 13 -15.22 11.11 4.87
N ASN A 14 -14.13 11.72 5.35
CA ASN A 14 -12.81 11.08 5.40
C ASN A 14 -12.86 9.77 6.19
N LYS A 15 -13.51 9.77 7.36
CA LYS A 15 -13.67 8.55 8.17
C LYS A 15 -14.46 7.46 7.43
N LEU A 16 -15.47 7.82 6.64
CA LEU A 16 -16.23 6.85 5.84
C LEU A 16 -15.40 6.29 4.68
N LEU A 17 -14.67 7.16 3.97
CA LEU A 17 -13.79 6.76 2.87
C LEU A 17 -12.66 5.85 3.37
N THR A 18 -11.99 6.20 4.46
CA THR A 18 -10.95 5.37 5.09
C THR A 18 -11.50 3.99 5.46
N GLN A 19 -12.70 3.92 6.06
CA GLN A 19 -13.32 2.63 6.37
C GLN A 19 -13.63 1.80 5.13
N ALA A 20 -14.09 2.42 4.04
CA ALA A 20 -14.33 1.72 2.78
C ALA A 20 -13.02 1.18 2.18
N LEU A 21 -11.97 2.00 2.18
CA LEU A 21 -10.63 1.60 1.70
C LEU A 21 -10.08 0.42 2.51
N PHE A 22 -10.13 0.48 3.85
CA PHE A 22 -9.60 -0.59 4.72
C PHE A 22 -10.35 -1.91 4.56
N LYS A 23 -11.63 -1.87 4.14
CA LYS A 23 -12.40 -3.08 3.83
C LYS A 23 -12.04 -3.66 2.46
N GLN A 24 -11.68 -2.80 1.51
CA GLN A 24 -11.38 -3.20 0.14
C GLN A 24 -9.92 -3.65 -0.04
N TYR A 25 -9.00 -3.09 0.75
CA TYR A 25 -7.56 -3.32 0.69
C TYR A 25 -7.05 -3.79 2.06
N PRO A 26 -6.96 -5.11 2.27
CA PRO A 26 -6.50 -5.71 3.53
C PRO A 26 -5.07 -5.32 3.94
N LEU A 27 -4.21 -4.98 2.97
CA LEU A 27 -2.87 -4.44 3.21
C LEU A 27 -2.73 -3.09 2.49
N MET A 28 -2.36 -2.06 3.24
CA MET A 28 -1.96 -0.78 2.68
C MET A 28 -0.72 -0.25 3.38
N ILE A 29 0.19 0.31 2.59
CA ILE A 29 1.51 0.72 3.04
C ILE A 29 1.78 2.13 2.54
N LEU A 30 2.27 3.01 3.42
CA LEU A 30 2.86 4.28 3.03
C LEU A 30 4.35 4.07 2.83
N GLY A 31 4.83 4.27 1.61
CA GLY A 31 6.26 4.31 1.27
C GLY A 31 6.73 5.74 1.07
N ASN A 32 7.89 6.07 1.62
CA ASN A 32 8.63 7.28 1.31
C ASN A 32 9.89 6.87 0.55
N LEU A 33 9.88 7.10 -0.76
CA LEU A 33 10.93 6.64 -1.67
C LEU A 33 12.21 7.50 -1.57
N THR A 34 12.05 8.78 -1.25
CA THR A 34 13.17 9.71 -1.02
C THR A 34 13.96 9.30 0.22
N LYS A 35 13.28 8.98 1.32
CA LYS A 35 13.89 8.61 2.60
C LYS A 35 14.15 7.11 2.72
N ASN A 36 13.71 6.31 1.76
CA ASN A 36 13.79 4.86 1.77
C ASN A 36 13.18 4.24 3.04
N THR A 37 11.96 4.65 3.38
CA THR A 37 11.25 4.13 4.55
C THR A 37 9.83 3.71 4.19
N TYR A 38 9.24 2.81 4.96
CA TYR A 38 7.82 2.50 4.86
C TYR A 38 7.17 2.34 6.24
N SER A 39 5.84 2.44 6.26
CA SER A 39 5.00 2.11 7.41
C SER A 39 3.65 1.58 6.97
N PHE A 40 3.11 0.58 7.66
CA PHE A 40 1.79 0.04 7.35
C PHE A 40 0.69 1.01 7.78
N LEU A 41 -0.25 1.30 6.88
CA LEU A 41 -1.46 2.07 7.15
C LEU A 41 -2.61 1.18 7.60
N THR A 42 -2.71 -0.01 7.02
CA THR A 42 -3.60 -1.08 7.49
C THR A 42 -2.93 -2.42 7.27
N TYR A 43 -3.18 -3.31 8.23
CA TYR A 43 -2.78 -4.70 8.17
C TYR A 43 -3.89 -5.54 8.80
N LYS A 44 -4.82 -5.99 7.98
CA LYS A 44 -5.97 -6.74 8.47
C LYS A 44 -6.40 -7.77 7.44
N ASP A 45 -6.35 -9.04 7.83
CA ASP A 45 -6.80 -10.17 7.02
C ASP A 45 -6.03 -10.33 5.69
N PHE A 46 -4.81 -9.76 5.58
CA PHE A 46 -3.91 -10.04 4.46
C PHE A 46 -3.16 -11.35 4.71
N THR A 47 -2.97 -12.12 3.65
CA THR A 47 -2.56 -13.54 3.76
C THR A 47 -1.06 -13.75 3.91
N SER A 48 -0.24 -12.71 3.85
CA SER A 48 1.22 -12.79 3.98
C SER A 48 1.72 -11.81 5.04
N THR A 49 2.55 -12.30 5.98
CA THR A 49 3.08 -11.54 7.14
C THR A 49 4.61 -11.41 7.12
N LYS A 50 5.30 -11.70 6.01
CA LYS A 50 6.76 -11.87 6.03
C LYS A 50 7.60 -10.61 6.26
N CYS A 51 6.99 -9.43 6.33
CA CYS A 51 7.68 -8.16 6.53
C CYS A 51 7.31 -7.51 7.86
N ASP A 52 8.24 -6.75 8.43
CA ASP A 52 7.97 -5.89 9.59
C ASP A 52 6.94 -4.80 9.25
N VAL A 53 6.37 -4.16 10.27
CA VAL A 53 5.33 -3.13 10.08
C VAL A 53 5.90 -1.77 9.63
N ALA A 54 7.22 -1.60 9.74
CA ALA A 54 7.97 -0.44 9.31
C ALA A 54 9.45 -0.80 9.15
N GLY A 55 10.17 -0.11 8.27
CA GLY A 55 11.58 -0.39 7.96
C GLY A 55 12.02 0.36 6.71
N THR A 56 13.00 -0.18 5.99
CA THR A 56 13.42 0.40 4.71
C THR A 56 12.54 -0.06 3.56
N PHE A 57 12.29 0.82 2.59
CA PHE A 57 11.44 0.47 1.45
C PHE A 57 12.07 -0.65 0.61
N ASP A 58 13.39 -0.66 0.46
CA ASP A 58 14.10 -1.73 -0.25
C ASP A 58 13.91 -3.11 0.43
N GLU A 59 13.97 -3.19 1.77
CA GLU A 59 13.69 -4.43 2.52
C GLU A 59 12.24 -4.90 2.33
N LEU A 60 11.27 -3.98 2.26
CA LEU A 60 9.88 -4.31 1.96
C LEU A 60 9.76 -5.02 0.61
N ILE A 61 10.45 -4.53 -0.42
CA ILE A 61 10.42 -5.15 -1.75
C ILE A 61 11.10 -6.52 -1.74
N GLU A 62 12.26 -6.67 -1.09
CA GLU A 62 12.92 -7.98 -0.99
C GLU A 62 12.07 -8.99 -0.22
N SER A 63 11.46 -8.58 0.89
CA SER A 63 10.53 -9.44 1.65
C SER A 63 9.31 -9.82 0.81
N GLY A 64 8.67 -8.85 0.13
CA GLY A 64 7.53 -9.09 -0.76
C GLY A 64 7.87 -10.08 -1.87
N ALA A 65 9.04 -9.96 -2.50
CA ALA A 65 9.50 -10.84 -3.56
C ALA A 65 9.62 -12.31 -3.12
N THR A 66 9.94 -12.57 -1.84
CA THR A 66 10.03 -13.95 -1.28
C THR A 66 8.67 -14.65 -1.18
N THR A 67 7.58 -13.89 -1.30
CA THR A 67 6.20 -14.41 -1.25
C THR A 67 5.60 -14.58 -2.64
N MET A 68 6.27 -14.09 -3.69
CA MET A 68 5.79 -14.20 -5.07
C MET A 68 6.11 -15.58 -5.65
N HIS A 69 5.20 -16.07 -6.49
CA HIS A 69 5.46 -17.21 -7.35
C HIS A 69 6.71 -16.95 -8.21
N GLU A 70 7.49 -18.00 -8.51
CA GLU A 70 8.80 -17.87 -9.17
C GLU A 70 8.76 -17.06 -10.48
N MET A 71 7.72 -17.24 -11.29
CA MET A 71 7.54 -16.52 -12.56
C MET A 71 7.20 -15.04 -12.39
N ASP A 72 6.63 -14.65 -11.25
CA ASP A 72 6.17 -13.29 -10.99
C ASP A 72 7.15 -12.48 -10.11
N ARG A 73 8.14 -13.15 -9.51
CA ARG A 73 9.10 -12.53 -8.59
C ARG A 73 9.88 -11.38 -9.24
N GLU A 74 10.43 -11.61 -10.42
CA GLU A 74 11.21 -10.58 -11.12
C GLU A 74 10.32 -9.45 -11.64
N LEU A 75 9.10 -9.76 -12.07
CA LEU A 75 8.11 -8.73 -12.42
C LEU A 75 7.84 -7.82 -11.21
N PHE A 76 7.53 -8.39 -10.05
CA PHE A 76 7.30 -7.64 -8.82
C PHE A 76 8.51 -6.77 -8.44
N LYS A 77 9.71 -7.36 -8.39
CA LYS A 77 10.94 -6.63 -8.03
C LYS A 77 11.21 -5.47 -8.97
N ASN A 78 11.18 -5.71 -10.28
CA ASN A 78 11.49 -4.67 -11.25
C ASN A 78 10.44 -3.55 -11.21
N THR A 79 9.16 -3.90 -11.13
CA THR A 79 8.07 -2.92 -11.08
C THR A 79 8.12 -2.04 -9.83
N PHE A 80 8.27 -2.63 -8.65
CA PHE A 80 8.15 -1.91 -7.37
C PHE A 80 9.49 -1.57 -6.71
N SER A 81 10.63 -1.86 -7.35
CA SER A 81 11.91 -1.37 -6.85
C SER A 81 11.86 0.15 -6.66
N ARG A 82 12.51 0.64 -5.60
CA ARG A 82 12.55 2.07 -5.29
C ARG A 82 13.08 2.89 -6.47
N GLU A 83 14.09 2.38 -7.16
CA GLU A 83 14.65 3.00 -8.37
C GLU A 83 13.61 3.12 -9.49
N ASN A 84 12.89 2.04 -9.79
CA ASN A 84 11.87 2.07 -10.84
C ASN A 84 10.70 2.99 -10.48
N LEU A 85 10.23 2.96 -9.23
CA LEU A 85 9.17 3.86 -8.78
C LEU A 85 9.59 5.33 -8.84
N MET A 86 10.83 5.66 -8.46
CA MET A 86 11.36 7.02 -8.62
C MET A 86 11.41 7.43 -10.10
N HIS A 87 11.82 6.53 -10.99
CA HIS A 87 11.83 6.79 -12.43
C HIS A 87 10.42 7.02 -13.00
N GLU A 88 9.45 6.18 -12.64
CA GLU A 88 8.06 6.32 -13.09
C GLU A 88 7.42 7.64 -12.57
N TYR A 89 7.77 8.05 -11.35
CA TYR A 89 7.36 9.35 -10.81
C TYR A 89 7.94 10.52 -11.63
N GLU A 90 9.23 10.48 -11.97
CA GLU A 90 9.88 11.50 -12.82
C GLU A 90 9.24 11.58 -14.21
N MET A 91 8.74 10.46 -14.73
CA MET A 91 7.98 10.39 -15.99
C MET A 91 6.53 10.88 -15.86
N GLY A 92 6.09 11.30 -14.67
CA GLY A 92 4.77 11.86 -14.42
C GLY A 92 3.66 10.81 -14.33
N LYS A 93 3.98 9.55 -13.99
CA LYS A 93 2.95 8.54 -13.73
C LYS A 93 2.16 8.88 -12.47
N GLU A 94 0.85 8.62 -12.52
CA GLU A 94 -0.02 8.70 -11.34
C GLU A 94 0.04 7.43 -10.48
N LYS A 95 0.31 6.28 -11.11
CA LYS A 95 0.39 4.98 -10.43
C LYS A 95 1.19 3.95 -11.22
N VAL A 96 1.57 2.88 -10.51
CA VAL A 96 2.11 1.64 -11.07
C VAL A 96 1.28 0.46 -10.55
N GLU A 97 0.94 -0.50 -11.41
CA GLU A 97 0.08 -1.65 -11.03
C GLU A 97 0.47 -2.96 -11.72
N ILE A 98 0.35 -4.07 -11.00
CA ILE A 98 0.46 -5.42 -11.56
C ILE A 98 -0.52 -6.38 -10.88
N ARG A 99 -0.71 -7.55 -11.51
CA ARG A 99 -1.41 -8.70 -10.92
C ARG A 99 -0.48 -9.90 -10.96
N VAL A 100 -0.20 -10.47 -9.81
CA VAL A 100 0.78 -11.54 -9.61
C VAL A 100 0.18 -12.67 -8.79
N ILE A 101 0.83 -13.83 -8.79
CA ILE A 101 0.53 -14.93 -7.89
C ILE A 101 1.44 -14.81 -6.66
N GLN A 102 0.82 -14.75 -5.48
CA GLN A 102 1.48 -14.69 -4.18
C GLN A 102 1.11 -15.92 -3.35
N GLU A 103 2.10 -16.50 -2.67
CA GLU A 103 1.91 -17.53 -1.66
C GLU A 103 1.62 -16.87 -0.32
N GLY A 104 0.48 -17.21 0.28
CA GLY A 104 0.16 -16.82 1.65
C GLY A 104 0.96 -17.61 2.68
N ASP A 105 0.92 -17.18 3.94
CA ASP A 105 1.56 -17.90 5.06
C ASP A 105 0.96 -19.29 5.29
N ASP A 106 -0.23 -19.53 4.74
CA ASP A 106 -0.90 -20.83 4.70
C ASP A 106 -0.42 -21.74 3.56
N GLY A 107 0.54 -21.29 2.75
CA GLY A 107 1.05 -21.99 1.56
C GLY A 107 0.10 -21.97 0.36
N VAL A 108 -1.03 -21.27 0.45
CA VAL A 108 -2.01 -21.21 -0.63
C VAL A 108 -1.65 -20.08 -1.59
N LEU A 109 -1.50 -20.45 -2.87
CA LEU A 109 -1.29 -19.51 -3.97
C LEU A 109 -2.59 -18.74 -4.27
N ARG A 110 -2.49 -17.41 -4.29
CA ARG A 110 -3.60 -16.51 -4.60
C ARG A 110 -3.18 -15.50 -5.65
N ARG A 111 -4.14 -15.05 -6.44
CA ARG A 111 -3.93 -13.88 -7.30
C ARG A 111 -4.04 -12.63 -6.44
N VAL A 112 -3.06 -11.75 -6.55
CA VAL A 112 -2.99 -10.49 -5.80
C VAL A 112 -2.85 -9.35 -6.80
N GLU A 113 -3.63 -8.31 -6.57
CA GLU A 113 -3.47 -7.03 -7.24
C GLU A 113 -2.72 -6.07 -6.32
N ILE A 114 -1.69 -5.44 -6.87
CA ILE A 114 -0.83 -4.48 -6.16
C ILE A 114 -0.81 -3.20 -6.98
N VAL A 115 -1.13 -2.09 -6.34
CA VAL A 115 -1.14 -0.76 -6.95
C VAL A 115 -0.43 0.23 -6.05
N ASP A 116 0.58 0.90 -6.56
CA ASP A 116 1.24 2.02 -5.89
C ASP A 116 0.76 3.32 -6.53
N TYR A 117 0.04 4.14 -5.76
CA TYR A 117 -0.34 5.49 -6.15
C TYR A 117 0.71 6.47 -5.65
N PHE A 118 1.23 7.32 -6.54
CA PHE A 118 2.05 8.45 -6.12
C PHE A 118 1.16 9.50 -5.47
N VAL A 119 1.54 9.96 -4.28
CA VAL A 119 0.79 10.95 -3.50
C VAL A 119 1.70 12.10 -3.09
N THR A 120 1.10 13.25 -2.81
CA THR A 120 1.81 14.45 -2.38
C THR A 120 1.43 14.80 -0.95
N ASP A 121 2.37 15.37 -0.23
CA ASP A 121 2.17 16.01 1.06
C ASP A 121 2.52 17.50 0.89
N ASP A 122 1.60 18.40 1.26
CA ASP A 122 1.79 19.84 1.04
C ASP A 122 3.00 20.40 1.83
N ASP A 123 3.41 19.68 2.88
CA ASP A 123 4.52 20.06 3.76
C ASP A 123 5.85 19.36 3.40
N SER A 124 5.90 18.57 2.31
CA SER A 124 7.09 17.78 1.95
C SER A 124 7.28 17.60 0.43
N ASP A 125 8.52 17.79 -0.04
CA ASP A 125 8.93 17.48 -1.42
C ASP A 125 9.34 15.99 -1.60
N ASP A 126 9.10 15.15 -0.59
CA ASP A 126 9.40 13.72 -0.69
C ASP A 126 8.50 13.02 -1.73
N VAL A 127 9.06 12.05 -2.43
CA VAL A 127 8.27 11.17 -3.30
C VAL A 127 7.62 10.09 -2.44
N LEU A 128 6.29 10.15 -2.33
CA LEU A 128 5.50 9.24 -1.52
C LEU A 128 4.65 8.32 -2.39
N VAL A 129 4.47 7.09 -1.93
CA VAL A 129 3.54 6.14 -2.51
C VAL A 129 2.60 5.58 -1.45
N VAL A 130 1.33 5.38 -1.80
CA VAL A 130 0.42 4.53 -1.05
C VAL A 130 0.21 3.25 -1.84
N SER A 131 0.74 2.15 -1.31
CA SER A 131 0.55 0.81 -1.85
C SER A 131 -0.78 0.24 -1.39
N LEU A 132 -1.59 -0.24 -2.32
CA LEU A 132 -2.90 -0.86 -2.09
C LEU A 132 -2.84 -2.30 -2.59
N ASN A 133 -3.05 -3.24 -1.67
CA ASN A 133 -2.90 -4.67 -1.93
C ASN A 133 -4.21 -5.39 -1.63
N ARG A 134 -4.69 -6.22 -2.57
CA ARG A 134 -5.87 -7.07 -2.37
C ARG A 134 -5.74 -8.43 -3.02
N ASN A 135 -6.28 -9.44 -2.35
CA ASN A 135 -6.50 -10.76 -2.92
C ASN A 135 -7.69 -10.71 -3.88
N MET A 136 -7.59 -11.43 -5.00
CA MET A 136 -8.63 -11.56 -6.03
C MET A 136 -9.38 -12.90 -5.93
#